data_AF-Q7T2M8-F1
#
_entry.id   AF-Q7T2M8-F1
#
_cell.length_a   1.000
_cell.length_b   1.000
_cell.length_c   1.000
_cell.angle_alpha   90.00
_cell.angle_beta   90.00
_cell.angle_gamma   90.00
#
_symmetry.space_group_name_H-M   'P 1'
#
loop_
_entity.id
_entity.type
_entity.pdbx_description
1 polymer ?
#
loop_
_entity_poly.entity_id
_entity_poly.type
_entity_poly.pdbx_seq_one_letter_code
_entity_poly.pdbx_strand_id
1 'polypeptide(L)'
;SRFGKFIRIHFGSTGKLASADIETYLLEKSRVTFQLSAERSYHIFYQLMTGHKPELLEALLITTNPYDYPMISQGEITVKSINDVEEFIATDTAIDILGFTAEEKMGIYKLTGAVMHHGNMKFKQKQREEQAEPDGTEVADKISYLLGLNSADMLKYLCYPRVKVGNEMVTKGQTVPQVNNAVSALCKSVYEKMFLWMVIRINEMLDTKQARQFYIGVLDVAGFEIFDYNSLEQLCINFTNEKLQQ
;
A
#
# COMPACT_ATOMS: atom_id res chain seq x y z
N SER A 1 -4.26 -2.40 -14.30
CA SER A 1 -3.44 -1.59 -13.38
C SER A 1 -4.37 -0.74 -12.54
N ARG A 2 -4.14 -0.57 -11.22
CA ARG A 2 -4.95 0.29 -10.32
C ARG A 2 -4.17 1.52 -9.84
N PHE A 3 -3.29 1.98 -10.71
CA PHE A 3 -2.60 3.25 -10.68
C PHE A 3 -2.25 3.61 -12.13
N GLY A 4 -2.23 4.89 -12.45
CA GLY A 4 -1.69 5.39 -13.70
C GLY A 4 -0.18 5.52 -13.62
N LYS A 5 0.51 5.31 -14.73
CA LYS A 5 1.95 5.56 -14.84
C LYS A 5 2.28 6.18 -16.19
N PHE A 6 3.24 7.08 -16.17
CA PHE A 6 3.84 7.66 -17.36
C PHE A 6 5.33 7.32 -17.34
N ILE A 7 5.75 6.52 -18.32
CA ILE A 7 7.13 6.06 -18.43
C ILE A 7 7.81 6.87 -19.52
N ARG A 8 8.88 7.58 -19.18
CA ARG A 8 9.73 8.26 -20.15
C ARG A 8 10.95 7.39 -20.43
N ILE A 9 11.06 6.92 -21.66
CA ILE A 9 12.21 6.15 -22.15
C ILE A 9 13.13 7.12 -22.87
N HIS A 10 14.30 7.41 -22.31
CA HIS A 10 15.24 8.41 -22.84
C HIS A 10 16.27 7.78 -23.76
N PHE A 11 16.53 8.44 -24.88
CA PHE A 11 17.51 8.03 -25.87
C PHE A 11 18.64 9.06 -25.98
N GLY A 12 19.85 8.55 -26.14
CA GLY A 12 21.03 9.36 -26.44
C GLY A 12 21.10 9.76 -27.92
N SER A 13 22.13 10.50 -28.29
CA SER A 13 22.33 11.02 -29.65
C SER A 13 22.48 9.95 -30.74
N THR A 14 22.83 8.72 -30.35
CA THR A 14 22.96 7.57 -31.25
C THR A 14 21.67 6.75 -31.38
N GLY A 15 20.58 7.17 -30.72
CA GLY A 15 19.32 6.41 -30.67
C GLY A 15 19.34 5.20 -29.74
N LYS A 16 20.42 5.00 -28.97
CA LYS A 16 20.50 3.97 -27.92
C LYS A 16 19.81 4.44 -26.63
N LEU A 17 19.27 3.48 -25.87
CA LEU A 17 18.68 3.73 -24.56
C LEU A 17 19.73 4.35 -23.62
N ALA A 18 19.38 5.49 -23.02
CA ALA A 18 20.25 6.22 -22.11
C ALA A 18 19.78 6.06 -20.64
N SER A 19 18.49 6.26 -20.38
CA SER A 19 17.89 6.15 -19.04
C SER A 19 16.38 5.98 -19.17
N ALA A 20 15.70 5.75 -18.04
CA ALA A 20 14.25 5.81 -17.97
C ALA A 20 13.81 6.50 -16.68
N ASP A 21 12.60 7.04 -16.67
CA ASP A 21 11.95 7.46 -15.43
C ASP A 21 10.44 7.20 -15.50
N ILE A 22 9.84 7.06 -14.33
CA ILE A 22 8.45 6.67 -14.14
C ILE A 22 7.80 7.71 -13.23
N GLU A 23 6.74 8.34 -13.73
CA GLU A 23 5.80 9.08 -12.90
C GLU A 23 4.57 8.22 -12.64
N THR A 24 4.03 8.26 -11.42
CA THR A 24 2.82 7.51 -11.05
C THR A 24 1.72 8.45 -10.61
N TYR A 25 0.49 8.12 -10.95
CA TYR A 25 -0.71 8.90 -10.65
C TYR A 25 -1.78 7.99 -10.05
N LEU A 26 -2.58 8.54 -9.14
CA LEU A 26 -3.86 7.96 -8.70
C LEU A 26 -3.75 6.47 -8.31
N LEU A 27 -2.86 6.14 -7.38
CA LEU A 27 -2.94 4.84 -6.71
C LEU A 27 -4.30 4.72 -6.01
N GLU A 28 -5.07 3.70 -6.32
CA GLU A 28 -6.39 3.44 -5.73
C GLU A 28 -6.28 2.96 -4.27
N LYS A 29 -5.97 3.88 -3.35
CA LYS A 29 -5.67 3.58 -1.94
C LYS A 29 -6.81 2.87 -1.22
N SER A 30 -8.06 3.13 -1.62
CA SER A 30 -9.24 2.46 -1.06
C SER A 30 -9.12 0.93 -1.08
N ARG A 31 -8.49 0.38 -2.13
CA ARG A 31 -8.28 -1.06 -2.35
C ARG A 31 -7.45 -1.75 -1.27
N VAL A 32 -6.65 -0.99 -0.53
CA VAL A 32 -5.86 -1.48 0.62
C VAL A 32 -6.76 -1.89 1.79
N THR A 33 -7.92 -1.23 1.95
CA THR A 33 -8.80 -1.41 3.12
C THR A 33 -10.19 -1.93 2.77
N PHE A 34 -10.53 -1.95 1.48
CA PHE A 34 -11.87 -2.26 0.98
C PHE A 34 -11.78 -2.93 -0.38
N GLN A 35 -12.68 -3.88 -0.65
CA GLN A 35 -12.86 -4.49 -1.96
C GLN A 35 -14.35 -4.71 -2.22
N LEU A 36 -14.78 -4.56 -3.47
CA LEU A 36 -16.08 -5.09 -3.90
C LEU A 36 -16.03 -6.62 -3.96
N SER A 37 -17.20 -7.28 -3.94
CA SER A 37 -17.30 -8.75 -3.88
C SER A 37 -16.57 -9.48 -5.02
N ALA A 38 -16.61 -8.92 -6.23
CA ALA A 38 -15.93 -9.48 -7.41
C ALA A 38 -14.49 -8.96 -7.60
N GLU A 39 -13.98 -8.18 -6.64
CA GLU A 39 -12.65 -7.59 -6.71
C GLU A 39 -11.70 -8.20 -5.69
N ARG A 40 -10.40 -8.12 -5.99
CA ARG A 40 -9.31 -8.53 -5.11
C ARG A 40 -8.52 -7.31 -4.65
N SER A 41 -7.82 -7.41 -3.52
CA SER A 41 -6.83 -6.40 -3.10
C SER A 41 -5.56 -6.47 -3.97
N TYR A 42 -4.50 -5.74 -3.60
CA TYR A 42 -3.23 -5.78 -4.34
C TYR A 42 -2.54 -7.15 -4.24
N HIS A 43 -1.94 -7.59 -5.35
CA HIS A 43 -1.36 -8.93 -5.50
C HIS A 43 -0.32 -9.29 -4.43
N ILE A 44 0.49 -8.31 -4.01
CA ILE A 44 1.58 -8.53 -3.05
C ILE A 44 1.11 -9.18 -1.74
N PHE A 45 -0.11 -8.88 -1.27
CA PHE A 45 -0.65 -9.48 -0.05
C PHE A 45 -0.78 -11.00 -0.17
N TYR A 46 -1.24 -11.48 -1.31
CA TYR A 46 -1.47 -12.90 -1.54
C TYR A 46 -0.22 -13.64 -1.98
N GLN A 47 0.67 -12.96 -2.71
CA GLN A 47 2.01 -13.43 -3.01
C GLN A 47 2.79 -13.77 -1.73
N LEU A 48 2.77 -12.88 -0.74
CA LEU A 48 3.43 -13.10 0.56
C LEU A 48 2.82 -14.25 1.37
N MET A 49 1.51 -14.48 1.25
CA MET A 49 0.80 -15.54 1.97
C MET A 49 0.90 -16.92 1.30
N THR A 50 1.55 -17.04 0.14
CA THR A 50 1.70 -18.33 -0.54
C THR A 50 2.53 -19.35 0.25
N GLY A 51 3.35 -18.87 1.19
CA GLY A 51 4.29 -19.70 1.94
C GLY A 51 5.47 -20.22 1.10
N HIS A 52 5.69 -19.67 -0.10
CA HIS A 52 6.86 -20.02 -0.93
C HIS A 52 8.19 -19.72 -0.23
N LYS A 53 8.22 -18.64 0.57
CA LYS A 53 9.32 -18.29 1.48
C LYS A 53 8.82 -18.31 2.94
N PRO A 54 8.87 -19.47 3.63
CA PRO A 54 8.35 -19.60 4.99
C PRO A 54 8.99 -18.62 5.99
N GLU A 55 10.25 -18.25 5.77
CA GLU A 55 10.97 -17.27 6.58
C GLU A 55 10.29 -15.88 6.57
N LEU A 56 9.58 -15.53 5.49
CA LEU A 56 8.81 -14.29 5.43
C LEU A 56 7.51 -14.40 6.23
N LEU A 57 6.86 -15.57 6.27
CA LEU A 57 5.67 -15.75 7.12
C LEU A 57 6.04 -15.53 8.59
N GLU A 58 7.16 -16.10 9.02
CA GLU A 58 7.70 -15.92 10.38
C GLU A 58 8.13 -14.48 10.64
N ALA A 59 8.91 -13.86 9.75
CA ALA A 59 9.39 -12.49 9.91
C ALA A 59 8.28 -11.44 9.91
N LEU A 60 7.20 -11.68 9.16
CA LEU A 60 6.04 -10.80 9.05
C LEU A 60 4.94 -11.14 10.06
N LEU A 61 5.08 -12.24 10.80
CA LEU A 61 4.10 -12.75 11.76
C LEU A 61 2.74 -13.00 11.09
N ILE A 62 2.74 -13.47 9.83
CA ILE A 62 1.52 -13.72 9.06
C ILE A 62 1.24 -15.22 8.83
N THR A 63 0.00 -15.55 8.55
CA THR A 63 -0.44 -16.90 8.17
C THR A 63 -0.63 -16.99 6.66
N THR A 64 -0.89 -18.21 6.17
CA THR A 64 -1.24 -18.44 4.75
C THR A 64 -2.73 -18.33 4.48
N ASN A 65 -3.56 -18.01 5.48
CA ASN A 65 -5.01 -17.90 5.34
C ASN A 65 -5.43 -16.42 5.19
N PRO A 66 -5.81 -15.98 3.98
CA PRO A 66 -6.29 -14.62 3.73
C PRO A 66 -7.41 -14.14 4.65
N TYR A 67 -8.30 -15.05 5.08
CA TYR A 67 -9.44 -14.72 5.94
C TYR A 67 -9.04 -14.32 7.36
N ASP A 68 -7.77 -14.53 7.74
CA ASP A 68 -7.21 -14.01 8.98
C ASP A 68 -6.97 -12.48 8.89
N TYR A 69 -7.17 -11.87 7.71
CA TYR A 69 -6.90 -10.44 7.42
C TYR A 69 -8.09 -9.76 6.72
N PRO A 70 -9.08 -9.23 7.46
CA PRO A 70 -10.32 -8.69 6.93
C PRO A 70 -10.16 -7.55 5.91
N MET A 71 -9.04 -6.80 5.94
CA MET A 71 -8.81 -5.71 4.99
C MET A 71 -8.47 -6.18 3.57
N ILE A 72 -8.09 -7.46 3.39
CA ILE A 72 -7.71 -8.02 2.08
C ILE A 72 -8.59 -9.21 1.66
N SER A 73 -9.64 -9.50 2.42
CA SER A 73 -10.47 -10.69 2.25
C SER A 73 -11.97 -10.40 2.11
N GLN A 74 -12.34 -9.18 1.70
CA GLN A 74 -13.76 -8.79 1.54
C GLN A 74 -14.35 -9.25 0.20
N GLY A 75 -13.50 -9.41 -0.81
CA GLY A 75 -13.88 -9.89 -2.14
C GLY A 75 -13.15 -11.18 -2.50
N GLU A 76 -12.77 -11.29 -3.77
CA GLU A 76 -12.10 -12.47 -4.31
C GLU A 76 -10.69 -12.64 -3.75
N ILE A 77 -10.35 -13.87 -3.41
CA ILE A 77 -9.02 -14.23 -2.88
C ILE A 77 -8.12 -14.78 -3.98
N THR A 78 -8.69 -15.55 -4.89
CA THR A 78 -7.96 -16.29 -5.92
C THR A 78 -8.42 -15.85 -7.30
N VAL A 79 -7.49 -15.77 -8.26
CA VAL A 79 -7.80 -15.44 -9.65
C VAL A 79 -7.29 -16.57 -10.52
N LYS A 80 -8.18 -17.22 -11.29
CA LYS A 80 -7.88 -18.46 -12.03
C LYS A 80 -6.68 -18.35 -13.00
N SER A 81 -6.41 -17.15 -13.52
CA SER A 81 -5.34 -16.89 -14.47
C SER A 81 -4.02 -16.47 -13.82
N ILE A 82 -3.94 -16.42 -12.49
CA ILE A 82 -2.76 -15.92 -11.75
C ILE A 82 -2.23 -17.02 -10.85
N ASN A 83 -0.92 -17.29 -10.95
CA ASN A 83 -0.20 -18.13 -10.01
C ASN A 83 0.58 -17.25 -9.04
N ASP A 84 0.05 -17.03 -7.84
CA ASP A 84 0.66 -16.12 -6.86
C ASP A 84 2.07 -16.55 -6.41
N VAL A 85 2.44 -17.84 -6.54
CA VAL A 85 3.80 -18.33 -6.24
C VAL A 85 4.79 -17.86 -7.31
N GLU A 86 4.46 -18.07 -8.58
CA GLU A 86 5.31 -17.64 -9.70
C GLU A 86 5.45 -16.12 -9.73
N GLU A 87 4.35 -15.40 -9.51
CA GLU A 87 4.35 -13.94 -9.43
C GLU A 87 5.17 -13.42 -8.24
N PHE A 88 5.16 -14.13 -7.11
CA PHE A 88 6.00 -13.77 -5.97
C PHE A 88 7.49 -13.93 -6.29
N ILE A 89 7.89 -15.05 -6.91
CA ILE A 89 9.28 -15.27 -7.34
C ILE A 89 9.73 -14.16 -8.29
N ALA A 90 8.90 -13.81 -9.27
CA ALA A 90 9.18 -12.74 -10.22
C ALA A 90 9.34 -11.38 -9.51
N THR A 91 8.43 -11.06 -8.58
CA THR A 91 8.47 -9.81 -7.80
C THR A 91 9.70 -9.72 -6.93
N ASP A 92 10.03 -10.79 -6.19
CA ASP A 92 11.20 -10.87 -5.31
C ASP A 92 12.51 -10.73 -6.08
N THR A 93 12.59 -11.38 -7.25
CA THR A 93 13.75 -11.27 -8.15
C THR A 93 13.87 -9.88 -8.77
N ALA A 94 12.74 -9.25 -9.13
CA ALA A 94 12.74 -7.91 -9.70
C ALA A 94 13.26 -6.87 -8.71
N ILE A 95 12.93 -6.99 -7.42
CA ILE A 95 13.46 -6.12 -6.36
C ILE A 95 15.00 -6.22 -6.32
N ASP A 96 15.56 -7.41 -6.44
CA ASP A 96 17.01 -7.61 -6.43
C ASP A 96 17.67 -7.04 -7.70
N ILE A 97 17.08 -7.26 -8.88
CA ILE A 97 17.56 -6.70 -10.15
C ILE A 97 17.57 -5.18 -10.13
N LEU A 98 16.54 -4.58 -9.53
CA LEU A 98 16.41 -3.13 -9.36
C LEU A 98 17.38 -2.57 -8.30
N GLY A 99 18.22 -3.39 -7.68
CA GLY A 99 19.29 -2.93 -6.80
C GLY A 99 18.83 -2.46 -5.42
N PHE A 100 17.64 -2.86 -4.99
CA PHE A 100 17.24 -2.66 -3.60
C PHE A 100 18.14 -3.49 -2.68
N THR A 101 18.55 -2.90 -1.57
CA THR A 101 19.30 -3.62 -0.54
C THR A 101 18.40 -4.65 0.15
N ALA A 102 19.02 -5.65 0.79
CA ALA A 102 18.26 -6.64 1.56
C ALA A 102 17.44 -6.00 2.70
N GLU A 103 17.95 -4.92 3.30
CA GLU A 103 17.24 -4.15 4.33
C GLU A 103 16.02 -3.43 3.75
N GLU A 104 16.18 -2.74 2.61
CA GLU A 104 15.06 -2.09 1.90
C GLU A 104 13.99 -3.10 1.49
N LYS A 105 14.40 -4.24 0.91
CA LYS A 105 13.51 -5.34 0.51
C LYS A 105 12.72 -5.88 1.70
N MET A 106 13.40 -6.17 2.81
CA MET A 106 12.74 -6.59 4.05
C MET A 106 11.83 -5.50 4.60
N GLY A 107 12.21 -4.22 4.49
CA GLY A 107 11.38 -3.07 4.86
C GLY A 107 10.06 -3.01 4.08
N ILE A 108 10.10 -3.23 2.76
CA ILE A 108 8.90 -3.31 1.91
C ILE A 108 7.96 -4.42 2.40
N TYR A 109 8.50 -5.61 2.67
CA TYR A 109 7.71 -6.72 3.16
C TYR A 109 7.14 -6.45 4.56
N LYS A 110 7.93 -5.90 5.49
CA LYS A 110 7.48 -5.52 6.83
C LYS A 110 6.36 -4.49 6.81
N LEU A 111 6.49 -3.45 5.99
CA LEU A 111 5.44 -2.44 5.81
C LEU A 111 4.16 -3.06 5.23
N THR A 112 4.29 -3.96 4.25
CA THR A 112 3.15 -4.68 3.66
C THR A 112 2.45 -5.59 4.68
N GLY A 113 3.20 -6.38 5.43
CA GLY A 113 2.67 -7.22 6.51
C GLY A 113 2.02 -6.40 7.63
N ALA A 114 2.61 -5.25 7.99
CA ALA A 114 2.02 -4.35 8.97
C ALA A 114 0.65 -3.84 8.51
N VAL A 115 0.50 -3.46 7.23
CA VAL A 115 -0.79 -3.05 6.65
C VAL A 115 -1.85 -4.15 6.80
N MET A 116 -1.49 -5.43 6.60
CA MET A 116 -2.42 -6.54 6.82
C MET A 116 -2.88 -6.63 8.28
N HIS A 117 -1.94 -6.51 9.23
CA HIS A 117 -2.24 -6.60 10.67
C HIS A 117 -3.11 -5.46 11.18
N HIS A 118 -3.00 -4.25 10.63
CA HIS A 118 -3.86 -3.13 11.07
C HIS A 118 -5.36 -3.45 10.94
N GLY A 119 -5.75 -4.24 9.93
CA GLY A 119 -7.12 -4.71 9.75
C GLY A 119 -7.65 -5.58 10.89
N ASN A 120 -6.76 -6.12 11.72
CA ASN A 120 -7.09 -6.98 12.86
C ASN A 120 -7.15 -6.23 14.20
N MET A 121 -6.85 -4.93 14.23
CA MET A 121 -6.94 -4.16 15.47
C MET A 121 -8.38 -4.06 15.93
N LYS A 122 -8.62 -4.36 17.21
CA LYS A 122 -9.94 -4.30 17.83
C LYS A 122 -9.97 -3.23 18.90
N PHE A 123 -11.07 -2.50 18.93
CA PHE A 123 -11.34 -1.44 19.90
C PHE A 123 -12.75 -1.62 20.43
N LYS A 124 -12.94 -1.28 21.69
CA LYS A 124 -14.23 -1.31 22.36
C LYS A 124 -14.53 0.03 22.99
N GLN A 125 -15.80 0.27 23.27
CA GLN A 125 -16.20 1.45 24.01
C GLN A 125 -15.84 1.27 25.48
N LYS A 126 -15.18 2.27 26.06
CA LYS A 126 -14.84 2.31 27.48
C LYS A 126 -16.12 2.38 28.32
N GLN A 127 -16.15 1.68 29.45
CA GLN A 127 -17.35 1.65 30.30
C GLN A 127 -17.72 3.07 30.77
N ARG A 128 -18.97 3.48 30.54
CA ARG A 128 -19.55 4.77 30.94
C ARG A 128 -18.98 6.00 30.21
N GLU A 129 -18.20 5.81 29.15
CA GLU A 129 -17.67 6.89 28.30
C GLU A 129 -17.96 6.55 26.82
N GLU A 130 -18.00 7.53 25.92
CA GLU A 130 -18.13 7.29 24.47
C GLU A 130 -16.78 6.98 23.78
N GLN A 131 -15.69 7.08 24.53
CA GLN A 131 -14.33 6.93 24.02
C GLN A 131 -13.99 5.45 23.77
N ALA A 132 -13.14 5.23 22.77
CA ALA A 132 -12.56 3.94 22.46
C ALA A 132 -11.40 3.61 23.39
N GLU A 133 -11.28 2.34 23.74
CA GLU A 133 -10.08 1.73 24.32
C GLU A 133 -9.66 0.49 23.50
N PRO A 134 -8.37 0.12 23.50
CA PRO A 134 -7.90 -1.09 22.84
C PRO A 134 -8.57 -2.34 23.42
N ASP A 135 -9.00 -3.27 22.55
CA ASP A 135 -9.52 -4.57 22.94
C ASP A 135 -8.45 -5.66 22.71
N GLY A 136 -7.35 -5.53 23.45
CA GLY A 136 -6.15 -6.35 23.33
C GLY A 136 -4.96 -5.61 22.73
N THR A 137 -3.77 -6.17 22.91
CA THR A 137 -2.50 -5.57 22.46
C THR A 137 -1.76 -6.42 21.43
N GLU A 138 -2.10 -7.69 21.27
CA GLU A 138 -1.33 -8.65 20.46
C GLU A 138 -1.08 -8.15 19.03
N VAL A 139 -2.13 -7.66 18.36
CA VAL A 139 -2.01 -7.13 16.99
C VAL A 139 -1.18 -5.85 16.96
N ALA A 140 -1.32 -5.00 17.98
CA ALA A 140 -0.52 -3.78 18.11
C ALA A 140 0.96 -4.10 18.31
N ASP A 141 1.28 -5.15 19.07
CA ASP A 141 2.64 -5.62 19.30
C ASP A 141 3.26 -6.17 18.01
N LYS A 142 2.49 -6.93 17.20
CA LYS A 142 2.93 -7.40 15.86
C LYS A 142 3.25 -6.22 14.94
N ILE A 143 2.34 -5.25 14.82
CA ILE A 143 2.55 -4.04 13.99
C ILE A 143 3.78 -3.27 14.48
N SER A 144 3.91 -3.11 15.79
CA SER A 144 5.01 -2.35 16.40
C SER A 144 6.37 -3.01 16.17
N TYR A 145 6.43 -4.34 16.22
CA TYR A 145 7.62 -5.10 15.84
C TYR A 145 8.02 -4.86 14.37
N LEU A 146 7.04 -4.88 13.45
CA LEU A 146 7.31 -4.69 12.02
C LEU A 146 7.73 -3.26 11.68
N LEU A 147 7.14 -2.27 12.35
CA LEU A 147 7.38 -0.84 12.09
C LEU A 147 8.48 -0.22 12.97
N GLY A 148 9.00 -0.96 13.96
CA GLY A 148 9.96 -0.43 14.94
C GLY A 148 9.36 0.64 15.85
N LEU A 149 8.09 0.47 16.24
CA LEU A 149 7.34 1.40 17.08
C LEU A 149 7.14 0.86 18.50
N ASN A 150 6.63 1.70 19.39
CA ASN A 150 6.12 1.28 20.70
C ASN A 150 4.60 1.04 20.62
N SER A 151 4.15 -0.14 21.00
CA SER A 151 2.74 -0.54 20.88
C SER A 151 1.81 0.24 21.80
N ALA A 152 2.25 0.55 23.01
CA ALA A 152 1.48 1.37 23.95
C ALA A 152 1.29 2.79 23.43
N ASP A 153 2.33 3.39 22.86
CA ASP A 153 2.24 4.71 22.23
C ASP A 153 1.33 4.69 21.00
N MET A 154 1.45 3.69 20.13
CA MET A 154 0.58 3.55 18.96
C MET A 154 -0.90 3.48 19.37
N LEU A 155 -1.24 2.60 20.32
CA LEU A 155 -2.60 2.45 20.83
C LEU A 155 -3.09 3.74 21.49
N LYS A 156 -2.25 4.37 22.30
CA LYS A 156 -2.55 5.66 22.94
C LYS A 156 -2.85 6.73 21.90
N TYR A 157 -2.02 6.90 20.88
CA TYR A 157 -2.21 7.97 19.89
C TYR A 157 -3.34 7.69 18.90
N LEU A 158 -3.71 6.41 18.70
CA LEU A 158 -4.94 6.04 17.98
C LEU A 158 -6.19 6.41 18.78
N CYS A 159 -6.27 6.08 20.08
CA CYS A 159 -7.44 6.41 20.90
C CYS A 159 -7.48 7.89 21.34
N TYR A 160 -6.31 8.50 21.54
CA TYR A 160 -6.12 9.82 22.13
C TYR A 160 -5.09 10.65 21.33
N PRO A 161 -5.37 10.98 20.06
CA PRO A 161 -4.50 11.83 19.26
C PRO A 161 -4.33 13.21 19.88
N ARG A 162 -3.15 13.79 19.68
CA ARG A 162 -2.88 15.20 19.96
C ARG A 162 -3.24 16.02 18.73
N VAL A 163 -4.18 16.94 18.88
CA VAL A 163 -4.69 17.80 17.80
C VAL A 163 -4.33 19.24 18.11
N LYS A 164 -3.88 19.97 17.09
CA LYS A 164 -3.60 21.40 17.21
C LYS A 164 -4.91 22.19 17.14
N VAL A 165 -5.20 22.95 18.20
CA VAL A 165 -6.36 23.85 18.29
C VAL A 165 -5.83 25.26 18.51
N GLY A 166 -5.89 26.11 17.49
CA GLY A 166 -5.20 27.40 17.50
C GLY A 166 -3.68 27.20 17.61
N ASN A 167 -3.07 27.70 18.68
CA ASN A 167 -1.63 27.57 18.96
C ASN A 167 -1.29 26.47 19.98
N GLU A 168 -2.28 25.76 20.52
CA GLU A 168 -2.08 24.74 21.56
C GLU A 168 -2.28 23.32 21.03
N MET A 169 -1.66 22.34 21.68
CA MET A 169 -1.83 20.91 21.39
C MET A 169 -2.69 20.27 22.47
N VAL A 170 -3.90 19.84 22.10
CA VAL A 170 -4.87 19.24 23.01
C VAL A 170 -5.02 17.76 22.70
N THR A 171 -5.12 16.94 23.74
CA THR A 171 -5.41 15.50 23.59
C THR A 171 -6.92 15.32 23.43
N LYS A 172 -7.35 14.68 22.34
CA LYS A 172 -8.77 14.44 22.04
C LYS A 172 -9.04 12.94 22.05
N GLY A 173 -9.97 12.49 22.90
CA GLY A 173 -10.47 11.11 22.84
C GLY A 173 -11.30 10.86 21.58
N GLN A 174 -11.14 9.68 20.99
CA GLN A 174 -11.89 9.23 19.80
C GLN A 174 -12.92 8.16 20.16
N THR A 175 -14.04 8.11 19.43
CA THR A 175 -15.00 7.00 19.51
C THR A 175 -14.49 5.79 18.71
N VAL A 176 -15.06 4.59 18.93
CA VAL A 176 -14.63 3.36 18.22
C VAL A 176 -14.66 3.53 16.69
N PRO A 177 -15.74 4.07 16.07
CA PRO A 177 -15.73 4.32 14.63
C PRO A 177 -14.63 5.29 14.16
N GLN A 178 -14.32 6.31 14.96
CA GLN A 178 -13.27 7.28 14.62
C GLN A 178 -11.88 6.62 14.64
N VAL A 179 -11.60 5.76 15.63
CA VAL A 179 -10.34 5.00 15.69
C VAL A 179 -10.22 4.04 14.51
N ASN A 180 -11.28 3.30 14.17
CA ASN A 180 -11.26 2.39 13.01
C ASN A 180 -11.02 3.13 11.69
N ASN A 181 -11.59 4.32 11.54
CA ASN A 181 -11.32 5.19 10.39
C ASN A 181 -9.87 5.68 10.37
N ALA A 182 -9.30 6.06 11.52
CA ALA A 182 -7.91 6.47 11.64
C ALA A 182 -6.94 5.33 11.30
N VAL A 183 -7.22 4.10 11.76
CA VAL A 183 -6.46 2.90 11.41
C VAL A 183 -6.48 2.67 9.90
N SER A 184 -7.66 2.72 9.29
CA SER A 184 -7.80 2.57 7.83
C SER A 184 -7.06 3.66 7.06
N ALA A 185 -7.11 4.91 7.52
CA ALA A 185 -6.37 6.02 6.91
C ALA A 185 -4.85 5.84 7.03
N LEU A 186 -4.38 5.33 8.18
CA LEU A 186 -2.96 5.02 8.39
C LEU A 186 -2.49 3.93 7.43
N CYS A 187 -3.27 2.85 7.25
CA CYS A 187 -2.96 1.78 6.30
C CYS A 187 -2.76 2.33 4.88
N LYS A 188 -3.72 3.12 4.41
CA LYS A 188 -3.67 3.76 3.10
C LYS A 188 -2.43 4.65 2.95
N SER A 189 -2.11 5.42 3.98
CA SER A 189 -0.96 6.33 3.97
C SER A 189 0.37 5.58 3.96
N VAL A 190 0.51 4.53 4.77
CA VAL A 190 1.71 3.69 4.81
C VAL A 190 1.94 3.03 3.45
N TYR A 191 0.91 2.40 2.90
CA TYR A 191 1.01 1.72 1.61
C TYR A 191 1.32 2.70 0.46
N GLU A 192 0.65 3.86 0.42
CA GLU A 192 0.93 4.89 -0.58
C GLU A 192 2.37 5.42 -0.47
N LYS A 193 2.82 5.78 0.73
CA LYS A 193 4.18 6.32 0.92
C LYS A 193 5.24 5.29 0.56
N MET A 194 5.02 4.03 0.91
CA MET A 194 5.88 2.91 0.50
C MET A 194 5.92 2.79 -1.03
N PHE A 195 4.76 2.79 -1.69
CA PHE A 195 4.67 2.71 -3.15
C PHE A 195 5.40 3.87 -3.84
N LEU A 196 5.14 5.12 -3.42
CA LEU A 196 5.82 6.30 -3.98
C LEU A 196 7.33 6.26 -3.74
N TRP A 197 7.76 5.83 -2.55
CA TRP A 197 9.17 5.66 -2.25
C TRP A 197 9.83 4.59 -3.15
N MET A 198 9.15 3.46 -3.39
CA MET A 198 9.65 2.44 -4.32
C MET A 198 9.82 3.00 -5.73
N VAL A 199 8.87 3.82 -6.22
CA VAL A 199 8.98 4.49 -7.53
C VAL A 199 10.20 5.42 -7.57
N ILE A 200 10.45 6.18 -6.51
CA ILE A 200 11.64 7.04 -6.40
C ILE A 200 12.92 6.19 -6.48
N ARG A 201 13.02 5.12 -5.68
CA ARG A 201 14.20 4.23 -5.69
C ARG A 201 14.42 3.55 -7.04
N ILE A 202 13.34 3.15 -7.71
CA ILE A 202 13.40 2.61 -9.08
C ILE A 202 13.95 3.66 -10.04
N ASN A 203 13.47 4.90 -9.98
CA ASN A 203 13.95 5.98 -10.85
C ASN A 203 15.41 6.30 -10.61
N GLU A 204 15.88 6.29 -9.35
CA GLU A 204 17.30 6.49 -9.03
C GLU A 204 18.19 5.42 -9.66
N MET A 205 17.69 4.18 -9.79
CA MET A 205 18.41 3.06 -10.40
C MET A 205 18.33 3.04 -11.93
N LEU A 206 17.25 3.60 -12.50
CA LEU A 206 17.09 3.78 -13.95
C LEU A 206 17.82 5.03 -14.47
N ASP A 207 18.23 5.94 -13.59
CA ASP A 207 19.00 7.12 -13.94
C ASP A 207 20.46 6.76 -14.25
N THR A 208 21.00 7.33 -15.32
CA THR A 208 22.38 7.16 -15.72
C THR A 208 23.00 8.51 -16.10
N LYS A 209 24.34 8.56 -16.11
CA LYS A 209 25.09 9.77 -16.51
C LYS A 209 25.13 10.00 -18.02
N GLN A 210 24.45 9.17 -18.82
CA GLN A 210 24.45 9.32 -20.28
C GLN A 210 23.64 10.56 -20.68
N ALA A 211 24.09 11.26 -21.72
CA ALA A 211 23.38 12.42 -22.24
C ALA A 211 22.02 12.01 -22.82
N ARG A 212 20.96 12.74 -22.46
CA ARG A 212 19.59 12.54 -22.92
C ARG A 212 19.27 13.57 -23.99
N GLN A 213 18.78 13.15 -25.16
CA GLN A 213 18.46 14.07 -26.26
C GLN A 213 16.97 14.03 -26.63
N PHE A 214 16.37 12.84 -26.62
CA PHE A 214 14.96 12.63 -26.93
C PHE A 214 14.35 11.62 -25.96
N TYR A 215 13.03 11.61 -25.81
CA TYR A 215 12.34 10.56 -25.06
C TYR A 215 11.06 10.12 -25.78
N ILE A 216 10.66 8.87 -25.54
CA ILE A 216 9.33 8.36 -25.86
C ILE A 216 8.57 8.23 -24.55
N GLY A 217 7.43 8.93 -24.45
CA GLY A 217 6.52 8.84 -23.33
C GLY A 217 5.48 7.76 -23.57
N VAL A 218 5.37 6.81 -22.64
CA VAL A 218 4.34 5.76 -22.64
C VAL A 218 3.41 6.02 -21.47
N LEU A 219 2.18 6.42 -21.77
CA LEU A 219 1.13 6.60 -20.76
C LEU A 219 0.31 5.31 -20.65
N ASP A 220 0.28 4.74 -19.45
CA ASP A 220 -0.54 3.58 -19.09
C ASP A 220 -1.42 3.99 -17.91
N VAL A 221 -2.70 4.20 -18.17
CA VAL A 221 -3.71 4.56 -17.17
C VAL A 221 -4.80 3.51 -17.16
N ALA A 222 -5.47 3.36 -16.01
CA ALA A 222 -6.67 2.53 -15.93
C ALA A 222 -7.70 3.04 -16.95
N GLY A 223 -8.40 2.11 -17.60
CA GLY A 223 -9.47 2.43 -18.54
C GLY A 223 -10.67 3.05 -17.83
N PHE A 224 -11.66 3.48 -18.62
CA PHE A 224 -12.91 4.02 -18.09
C PHE A 224 -13.65 2.96 -17.26
N GLU A 225 -14.01 3.29 -16.03
CA GLU A 225 -14.65 2.38 -15.07
C GLU A 225 -16.11 2.77 -14.86
N ILE A 226 -17.01 1.79 -14.91
CA ILE A 226 -18.45 1.95 -14.68
C ILE A 226 -18.90 0.88 -13.68
N PHE A 227 -19.04 1.27 -12.42
CA PHE A 227 -19.61 0.44 -11.37
C PHE A 227 -20.93 1.02 -10.85
N ASP A 228 -21.68 0.22 -10.09
CA ASP A 228 -22.86 0.69 -9.36
C ASP A 228 -22.52 1.79 -8.35
N TYR A 229 -21.28 1.76 -7.82
CA TYR A 229 -20.74 2.78 -6.93
C TYR A 229 -19.36 3.24 -7.41
N ASN A 230 -19.23 4.52 -7.75
CA ASN A 230 -17.97 5.14 -8.18
C ASN A 230 -17.54 6.17 -7.14
N SER A 231 -16.32 6.06 -6.61
CA SER A 231 -15.78 7.04 -5.67
C SER A 231 -15.05 8.17 -6.41
N LEU A 232 -14.42 9.07 -5.65
CA LEU A 232 -13.61 10.17 -6.20
C LEU A 232 -12.48 9.63 -7.09
N GLU A 233 -11.89 8.49 -6.74
CA GLU A 233 -10.85 7.82 -7.50
C GLU A 233 -11.32 7.47 -8.92
N GLN A 234 -12.49 6.85 -9.06
CA GLN A 234 -13.09 6.57 -10.37
C GLN A 234 -13.38 7.84 -11.16
N LEU A 235 -13.86 8.92 -10.51
CA LEU A 235 -14.06 10.20 -11.19
C LEU A 235 -12.75 10.74 -11.79
N CYS A 236 -11.65 10.71 -11.03
CA CYS A 236 -10.35 11.16 -11.51
C CYS A 236 -9.85 10.31 -12.69
N ILE A 237 -10.00 8.98 -12.62
CA ILE A 237 -9.63 8.06 -13.72
C ILE A 237 -10.46 8.35 -14.97
N ASN A 238 -11.78 8.44 -14.83
CA ASN A 238 -12.70 8.67 -15.96
C ASN A 238 -12.48 10.04 -16.60
N PHE A 239 -12.22 11.08 -15.79
CA PHE A 239 -11.87 12.41 -16.31
C PHE A 239 -10.55 12.43 -17.09
N THR A 240 -9.52 11.70 -16.62
CA THR A 240 -8.28 11.53 -17.38
C THR A 240 -8.54 10.83 -18.72
N ASN A 241 -9.34 9.76 -18.73
CA ASN A 241 -9.71 9.07 -19.96
C ASN A 241 -10.45 9.99 -20.94
N GLU A 242 -11.40 10.80 -20.46
CA GLU A 242 -12.11 11.77 -21.29
C GLU A 242 -11.16 12.79 -21.91
N LYS A 243 -10.15 13.26 -21.16
CA LYS A 243 -9.11 14.16 -21.67
C LYS A 243 -8.16 13.53 -22.68
N LEU A 244 -7.92 12.22 -22.59
CA LEU A 244 -7.09 11.50 -23.58
C LEU A 244 -7.83 11.26 -24.90
N GLN A 245 -9.15 11.27 -24.89
CA GLN A 245 -9.98 11.06 -26.08
C GLN A 245 -10.24 12.35 -26.89
N GLN A 246 -10.08 13.53 -26.26
CA GLN A 246 -10.18 14.85 -26.89
C GLN A 246 -8.97 15.13 -27.80
#